data_AF-A0A4S4CB97-F1
#
_entry.id   AF-A0A4S4CB97-F1
#
_cell.length_a   1.000
_cell.length_b   1.000
_cell.length_c   1.000
_cell.angle_alpha   90.00
_cell.angle_beta   90.00
_cell.angle_gamma   90.00
#
_symmetry.space_group_name_H-M   'P 1'
#
loop_
_entity.id
_entity.type
_entity.pdbx_description
1 polymer ?
#
loop_
_entity_poly.entity_id
_entity_poly.type
_entity_poly.pdbx_seq_one_letter_code
_entity_poly.pdbx_strand_id
1 'polypeptide(L)'
;MHLEGLYVQFSQELNRVQNRRLHALHHRLREQVPAGVTDLYPGYVNLYVEFDAGRITREQVQGWVREVLGTLPEGPDGEGRRVELPVRYDGEDLDDAAQRLGLTRAELIAGHSGADYLVYAVGFTPGFPFLGEVAPPLRLPRRDTPRALVPFNAVAMAQAQTCVYVLPSPGGWNLLGTALDTIYDPHRAEPFLLAPGDTVRFVPADGATPVLPAVREIWPALPHTPAIQVIKPGLLDLLVDNGRFLQAHVGMARSGPMDAPAAWQANLQAGNPAGAPLLEFTLLGPVLRALRPLTLGFAGQGMTPLVDGQLHQPGNRLTLQPGQVLSFASSATGVRAYLALTGGLETLPFLGSSSTDRTGLIGRPLARGDVLGQAQPGLEVNLPPLPMPPGGLSGDVITLRLLPGPQASEAALRALADGVFTVGTQDRMGIRFIGPPVPGGQVISEATPHGAVQVTPAGQPILLLNDRGRIGGYHKPAVLHPDDLPRAAQLRPHQRVRFQPFVSVPASRWAARWSMQASFDSMPRST
;
A
#
# COMPACT_ATOMS: atom_id res chain seq x y z
N MET A 1 -7.09 -13.02 9.43
CA MET A 1 -5.96 -12.08 9.61
C MET A 1 -6.51 -10.87 10.32
N HIS A 2 -6.00 -10.58 11.51
CA HIS A 2 -6.40 -9.43 12.32
C HIS A 2 -5.20 -8.49 12.43
N LEU A 3 -5.08 -7.54 11.49
CA LEU A 3 -3.91 -6.68 11.42
C LEU A 3 -3.95 -5.59 12.50
N GLU A 4 -2.85 -5.48 13.24
CA GLU A 4 -2.57 -4.43 14.23
C GLU A 4 -1.23 -3.76 13.94
N GLY A 5 -0.96 -2.66 14.64
CA GLY A 5 0.29 -1.93 14.49
C GLY A 5 0.83 -1.25 15.74
N LEU A 6 2.13 -0.96 15.68
CA LEU A 6 2.90 -0.33 16.74
C LEU A 6 3.97 0.60 16.13
N TYR A 7 3.93 1.88 16.49
CA TYR A 7 4.96 2.87 16.18
C TYR A 7 6.03 2.87 17.28
N VAL A 8 7.26 2.55 16.91
CA VAL A 8 8.44 2.72 17.74
C VAL A 8 8.95 4.14 17.51
N GLN A 9 8.73 5.03 18.47
CA GLN A 9 8.99 6.46 18.36
C GLN A 9 10.43 6.79 18.78
N PHE A 10 11.19 7.45 17.89
CA PHE A 10 12.58 7.83 18.14
C PHE A 10 12.75 9.34 18.40
N SER A 11 11.93 10.19 17.77
CA SER A 11 11.99 11.65 17.95
C SER A 11 10.64 12.29 17.66
N GLN A 12 10.38 13.50 18.15
CA GLN A 12 9.21 14.29 17.74
C GLN A 12 9.49 15.20 16.53
N GLU A 13 10.77 15.38 16.20
CA GLU A 13 11.25 16.28 15.16
C GLU A 13 12.19 15.54 14.20
N LEU A 14 12.47 16.14 13.04
CA LEU A 14 13.47 15.59 12.14
C LEU A 14 14.84 15.61 12.82
N ASN A 15 15.41 14.44 13.02
CA ASN A 15 16.71 14.29 13.65
C ASN A 15 17.51 13.19 12.95
N ARG A 16 18.63 13.58 12.33
CA ARG A 16 19.47 12.67 11.54
C ARG A 16 20.04 11.52 12.37
N VAL A 17 20.44 11.77 13.62
CA VAL A 17 21.02 10.75 14.50
C VAL A 17 19.95 9.72 14.88
N GLN A 18 18.76 10.19 15.26
CA GLN A 18 17.64 9.31 15.60
C GLN A 18 17.14 8.51 14.39
N ASN A 19 17.11 9.12 13.19
CA ASN A 19 16.75 8.39 11.97
C ASN A 19 17.78 7.30 11.61
N ARG A 20 19.08 7.56 11.78
CA ARG A 20 20.11 6.52 11.63
C ARG A 20 19.90 5.36 12.61
N ARG A 21 19.62 5.66 13.88
CA ARG A 21 19.31 4.63 14.91
C ARG A 21 18.06 3.82 14.57
N LEU A 22 17.04 4.48 14.03
CA LEU A 22 15.82 3.84 13.53
C LEU A 22 16.12 2.85 12.38
N HIS A 23 16.95 3.24 11.41
CA HIS A 23 17.33 2.35 10.31
C HIS A 23 18.21 1.20 10.78
N ALA A 24 19.11 1.44 11.75
CA ALA A 24 19.87 0.37 12.40
C ALA A 24 18.95 -0.65 13.08
N LEU A 25 17.94 -0.19 13.83
CA LEU A 25 16.90 -1.07 14.39
C LEU A 25 16.19 -1.86 13.28
N HIS A 26 15.74 -1.18 12.24
CA HIS A 26 15.03 -1.81 11.12
C HIS A 26 15.89 -2.90 10.44
N HIS A 27 17.18 -2.66 10.23
CA HIS A 27 18.10 -3.65 9.69
C HIS A 27 18.19 -4.89 10.59
N ARG A 28 18.44 -4.69 11.89
CA ARG A 28 18.56 -5.80 12.86
C ARG A 28 17.27 -6.59 13.00
N LEU A 29 16.10 -5.93 13.06
CA LEU A 29 14.81 -6.62 13.16
C LEU A 29 14.55 -7.53 11.95
N ARG A 30 15.10 -7.20 10.78
CA ARG A 30 14.89 -8.01 9.57
C ARG A 30 15.73 -9.29 9.51
N GLU A 31 16.81 -9.36 10.27
CA GLU A 31 17.64 -10.57 10.35
C GLU A 31 16.82 -11.75 10.89
N GLN A 32 15.88 -11.48 11.80
CA GLN A 32 14.98 -12.48 12.34
C GLN A 32 13.60 -11.89 12.68
N VAL A 33 12.68 -11.98 11.71
CA VAL A 33 11.30 -11.51 11.87
C VAL A 33 10.43 -12.63 12.48
N PRO A 34 9.78 -12.40 13.64
CA PRO A 34 8.88 -13.37 14.25
C PRO A 34 7.71 -13.74 13.33
N ALA A 35 7.28 -14.99 13.37
CA ALA A 35 6.06 -15.41 12.70
C ALA A 35 4.86 -14.61 13.22
N GLY A 36 4.13 -13.95 12.32
CA GLY A 36 3.01 -13.07 12.66
C GLY A 36 3.31 -11.59 12.47
N VAL A 37 4.57 -11.16 12.48
CA VAL A 37 4.94 -9.81 11.98
C VAL A 37 4.82 -9.81 10.46
N THR A 38 4.05 -8.86 9.94
CA THR A 38 3.65 -8.84 8.53
C THR A 38 4.38 -7.80 7.71
N ASP A 39 4.88 -6.72 8.33
CA ASP A 39 5.66 -5.67 7.66
C ASP A 39 6.38 -4.72 8.65
N LEU A 40 7.46 -4.09 8.18
CA LEU A 40 8.30 -3.14 8.93
C LEU A 40 8.51 -1.89 8.08
N TYR A 41 8.23 -0.71 8.63
CA TYR A 41 8.10 0.53 7.87
C TYR A 41 8.94 1.63 8.53
N PRO A 42 10.17 1.86 8.04
CA PRO A 42 10.95 2.98 8.51
C PRO A 42 10.34 4.30 8.00
N GLY A 43 9.75 5.07 8.91
CA GLY A 43 9.35 6.46 8.67
C GLY A 43 10.50 7.42 8.98
N TYR A 44 10.20 8.71 9.03
CA TYR A 44 11.20 9.73 9.37
C TYR A 44 11.64 9.64 10.82
N VAL A 45 10.66 9.56 11.73
CA VAL A 45 10.88 9.69 13.19
C VAL A 45 10.38 8.47 13.97
N ASN A 46 9.76 7.51 13.29
CA ASN A 46 9.23 6.30 13.87
C ASN A 46 9.37 5.09 12.93
N LEU A 47 9.53 3.91 13.52
CA LEU A 47 9.44 2.63 12.82
C LEU A 47 8.07 2.03 13.14
N TYR A 48 7.24 1.80 12.12
CA TYR A 48 5.98 1.09 12.33
C TYR A 48 6.18 -0.41 12.12
N VAL A 49 5.64 -1.20 13.04
CA VAL A 49 5.62 -2.67 13.02
C VAL A 49 4.17 -3.10 12.85
N GLU A 50 3.85 -3.75 11.73
CA GLU A 50 2.53 -4.33 11.48
C GLU A 50 2.58 -5.84 11.76
N PHE A 51 1.53 -6.36 12.40
CA PHE A 51 1.48 -7.78 12.77
C PHE A 51 0.03 -8.30 12.79
N ASP A 52 -0.12 -9.62 12.66
CA ASP A 52 -1.40 -10.32 12.81
C ASP A 52 -1.61 -10.71 14.28
N ALA A 53 -2.52 -10.01 14.96
CA ALA A 53 -2.86 -10.22 16.36
C ALA A 53 -3.43 -11.63 16.64
N GLY A 54 -3.89 -12.34 15.61
CA GLY A 54 -4.28 -13.76 15.73
C GLY A 54 -3.10 -14.73 15.78
N ARG A 55 -1.87 -14.26 15.51
CA ARG A 55 -0.65 -15.09 15.44
C ARG A 55 0.43 -14.68 16.44
N ILE A 56 0.51 -13.39 16.77
CA ILE A 56 1.47 -12.85 17.72
C ILE A 56 0.82 -11.72 18.53
N THR A 57 1.05 -11.67 19.84
CA THR A 57 0.49 -10.61 20.68
C THR A 57 1.32 -9.33 20.60
N ARG A 58 0.69 -8.21 20.92
CA ARG A 58 1.36 -6.90 20.99
C ARG A 58 2.52 -6.92 21.98
N GLU A 59 2.37 -7.58 23.12
CA GLU A 59 3.38 -7.68 24.17
C GLU A 59 4.61 -8.45 23.68
N GLN A 60 4.41 -9.52 22.91
CA GLN A 60 5.48 -10.27 22.27
C GLN A 60 6.23 -9.41 21.25
N VAL A 61 5.51 -8.67 20.40
CA VAL A 61 6.12 -7.74 19.44
C VAL A 61 6.92 -6.65 20.15
N GLN A 62 6.37 -6.04 21.20
CA GLN A 62 7.08 -5.04 21.99
C GLN A 62 8.32 -5.63 22.70
N GLY A 63 8.22 -6.85 23.22
CA GLY A 63 9.34 -7.57 23.84
C GLY A 63 10.48 -7.78 22.85
N TRP A 64 10.16 -8.30 21.67
CA TRP A 64 11.12 -8.49 20.57
C TRP A 64 11.78 -7.18 20.13
N VAL A 65 10.99 -6.12 19.92
CA VAL A 65 11.55 -4.80 19.57
C VAL A 65 12.46 -4.26 20.68
N ARG A 66 12.07 -4.39 21.95
CA ARG A 66 12.87 -3.92 23.10
C ARG A 66 14.19 -4.69 23.22
N GLU A 67 14.16 -6.00 23.00
CA GLU A 67 15.36 -6.84 23.01
C GLU A 67 16.37 -6.37 21.95
N VAL A 68 15.93 -6.23 20.70
CA VAL A 68 16.80 -5.76 19.62
C VAL A 68 17.27 -4.33 19.85
N LEU A 69 16.39 -3.42 20.29
CA LEU A 69 16.76 -2.06 20.67
C LEU A 69 17.87 -2.01 21.72
N GLY A 70 17.84 -2.91 22.71
CA GLY A 70 18.85 -3.02 23.77
C GLY A 70 20.22 -3.49 23.29
N THR A 71 20.32 -4.06 22.10
CA THR A 71 21.59 -4.48 21.47
C THR A 71 22.21 -3.41 20.58
N LEU A 72 21.47 -2.35 20.25
CA LEU A 72 21.98 -1.28 19.39
C LEU A 72 22.99 -0.42 20.16
N PRO A 73 24.12 -0.04 19.55
CA PRO A 73 25.04 0.91 20.17
C PRO A 73 24.35 2.28 20.37
N GLU A 74 24.84 3.06 21.34
CA GLU A 74 24.32 4.41 21.63
C GLU A 74 24.69 5.42 20.52
N GLY A 75 25.60 5.05 19.62
CA GLY A 75 25.97 5.80 18.42
C GLY A 75 25.34 5.25 17.13
N PRO A 76 25.53 5.92 15.98
CA PRO A 76 25.06 5.40 14.70
C PRO A 76 25.75 4.05 14.38
N ASP A 77 24.97 2.96 14.34
CA ASP A 77 25.46 1.65 13.89
C ASP A 77 25.33 1.58 12.36
N GLY A 78 26.48 1.55 11.67
CA GLY A 78 26.56 1.50 10.21
C GLY A 78 26.23 2.82 9.50
N GLU A 79 27.09 3.23 8.57
CA GLU A 79 26.72 4.26 7.59
C GLU A 79 26.11 3.58 6.37
N GLY A 80 24.91 4.03 5.96
CA GLY A 80 24.33 3.63 4.68
C GLY A 80 25.27 4.00 3.52
N ARG A 81 25.03 3.42 2.35
CA ARG A 81 25.92 3.62 1.21
C ARG A 81 25.89 5.08 0.77
N ARG A 82 27.03 5.60 0.33
CA ARG A 82 27.09 6.87 -0.38
C ARG A 82 26.83 6.61 -1.86
N VAL A 83 25.78 7.23 -2.41
CA VAL A 83 25.37 7.08 -3.80
C VAL A 83 25.46 8.43 -4.49
N GLU A 84 26.29 8.52 -5.53
CA GLU A 84 26.31 9.67 -6.42
C GLU A 84 25.24 9.49 -7.49
N LEU A 85 24.38 10.47 -7.67
CA LEU A 85 23.27 10.43 -8.62
C LEU A 85 23.43 11.55 -9.65
N PRO A 86 23.74 11.23 -10.92
CA PRO A 86 23.87 12.24 -11.95
C PRO A 86 22.52 12.88 -12.28
N VAL A 87 22.50 14.21 -12.40
CA VAL A 87 21.28 15.00 -12.65
C VAL A 87 21.54 16.01 -13.76
N ARG A 88 20.67 15.97 -14.78
CA ARG A 88 20.54 17.07 -15.72
C ARG A 88 19.61 18.11 -15.09
N TYR A 89 20.13 19.30 -14.81
CA TYR A 89 19.35 20.39 -14.19
C TYR A 89 18.55 21.16 -15.23
N ASP A 90 17.45 20.54 -15.68
CA ASP A 90 16.54 21.01 -16.73
C ASP A 90 15.08 21.14 -16.26
N GLY A 91 14.86 21.16 -14.95
CA GLY A 91 13.51 21.12 -14.38
C GLY A 91 12.69 22.36 -14.72
N GLU A 92 11.39 22.15 -14.94
CA GLU A 92 10.42 23.20 -15.31
C GLU A 92 10.39 24.36 -14.31
N ASP A 93 10.57 24.09 -13.00
CA ASP A 93 10.53 25.11 -11.96
C ASP A 93 11.92 25.66 -11.60
N LEU A 94 13.00 25.24 -12.27
CA LEU A 94 14.37 25.58 -11.84
C LEU A 94 14.62 27.08 -11.83
N ASP A 95 14.23 27.78 -12.91
CA ASP A 95 14.46 29.22 -13.05
C ASP A 95 13.50 30.04 -12.14
N ASP A 96 12.23 29.62 -12.01
CA ASP A 96 11.28 30.21 -11.04
C ASP A 96 11.76 30.04 -9.58
N ALA A 97 12.25 28.84 -9.24
CA ALA A 97 12.77 28.54 -7.93
C ALA A 97 14.00 29.41 -7.61
N ALA A 98 14.93 29.56 -8.55
CA ALA A 98 16.08 30.44 -8.38
C ALA A 98 15.66 31.89 -8.14
N GLN A 99 14.73 32.41 -8.96
CA GLN A 99 14.20 33.77 -8.81
C GLN A 99 13.53 33.99 -7.45
N ARG A 100 12.66 33.07 -7.00
CA ARG A 100 11.96 33.18 -5.72
C ARG A 100 12.88 33.11 -4.51
N LEU A 101 14.04 32.47 -4.66
CA LEU A 101 15.09 32.41 -3.64
C LEU A 101 16.07 33.59 -3.70
N GLY A 102 15.98 34.45 -4.73
CA GLY A 102 16.95 35.52 -4.96
C GLY A 102 18.34 35.00 -5.35
N LEU A 103 18.40 33.83 -6.00
CA LEU A 103 19.63 33.18 -6.45
C LEU A 103 19.71 33.15 -7.97
N THR A 104 20.91 33.04 -8.51
CA THR A 104 21.12 32.63 -9.89
C THR A 104 20.86 31.13 -10.06
N ARG A 105 20.59 30.69 -11.30
CA ARG A 105 20.49 29.27 -11.65
C ARG A 105 21.73 28.48 -11.19
N ALA A 106 22.92 29.03 -11.41
CA ALA A 106 24.17 28.38 -11.04
C ALA A 106 24.32 28.22 -9.52
N GLU A 107 23.92 29.22 -8.73
CA GLU A 107 23.96 29.15 -7.26
C GLU A 107 22.97 28.13 -6.72
N LEU A 108 21.74 28.06 -7.26
CA LEU A 108 20.77 27.04 -6.86
C LEU A 108 21.27 25.62 -7.20
N ILE A 109 21.82 25.41 -8.40
CA ILE A 109 22.42 24.13 -8.80
C ILE A 109 23.58 23.76 -7.87
N ALA A 110 24.51 24.68 -7.62
CA ALA A 110 25.67 24.45 -6.76
C ALA A 110 25.24 24.17 -5.31
N GLY A 111 24.22 24.86 -4.81
CA GLY A 111 23.66 24.63 -3.48
C GLY A 111 22.98 23.26 -3.36
N HIS A 112 22.18 22.87 -4.36
CA HIS A 112 21.48 21.57 -4.36
C HIS A 112 22.43 20.40 -4.58
N SER A 113 23.35 20.50 -5.53
CA SER A 113 24.37 19.45 -5.77
C SER A 113 25.51 19.49 -4.77
N GLY A 114 25.61 20.55 -3.96
CA GLY A 114 26.67 20.80 -3.00
C GLY A 114 26.58 20.03 -1.69
N ALA A 115 25.42 19.40 -1.43
CA ALA A 115 25.12 18.73 -0.16
C ALA A 115 25.03 17.20 -0.29
N ASP A 116 25.25 16.53 0.84
CA ASP A 116 25.01 15.10 1.01
C ASP A 116 23.66 14.92 1.75
N TYR A 117 22.70 14.27 1.10
CA TYR A 117 21.34 14.10 1.62
C TYR A 117 21.11 12.69 2.16
N LEU A 118 20.53 12.57 3.35
CA LEU A 118 20.11 11.29 3.91
C LEU A 118 18.76 10.87 3.31
N VAL A 119 18.62 9.60 2.92
CA VAL A 119 17.31 8.98 2.63
C VAL A 119 16.61 8.70 3.96
N TYR A 120 15.76 9.62 4.40
CA TYR A 120 15.03 9.49 5.66
C TYR A 120 13.99 8.36 5.62
N ALA A 121 13.29 8.24 4.49
CA ALA A 121 12.24 7.26 4.27
C ALA A 121 12.04 6.99 2.78
N VAL A 122 11.37 5.89 2.47
CA VAL A 122 10.91 5.52 1.12
C VAL A 122 9.43 5.11 1.23
N GLY A 123 8.58 5.51 0.26
CA GLY A 123 7.22 4.93 0.21
C GLY A 123 6.04 5.81 -0.21
N PHE A 124 6.27 6.86 -1.00
CA PHE A 124 5.18 7.54 -1.75
C PHE A 124 4.72 6.68 -2.94
N THR A 125 5.68 6.26 -3.75
CA THR A 125 5.60 5.16 -4.72
C THR A 125 6.79 4.21 -4.47
N PRO A 126 6.80 2.99 -5.03
CA PRO A 126 7.93 2.08 -4.85
C PRO A 126 9.27 2.70 -5.26
N GLY A 127 10.22 2.76 -4.33
CA GLY A 127 11.54 3.36 -4.54
C GLY A 127 11.62 4.88 -4.37
N PHE A 128 10.51 5.60 -4.14
CA PHE A 128 10.52 7.07 -4.01
C PHE A 128 11.32 7.50 -2.76
N PRO A 129 12.48 8.16 -2.89
CA PRO A 129 13.31 8.53 -1.76
C PRO A 129 12.91 9.91 -1.23
N PHE A 130 12.67 10.00 0.07
CA PHE A 130 12.58 11.28 0.76
C PHE A 130 13.94 11.66 1.33
N LEU A 131 14.57 12.66 0.71
CA LEU A 131 15.94 13.09 0.97
C LEU A 131 15.96 14.39 1.77
N GLY A 132 16.90 14.54 2.70
CA GLY A 132 17.07 15.77 3.47
C GLY A 132 18.40 15.83 4.22
N GLU A 133 18.75 16.97 4.82
CA GLU A 133 17.99 18.22 4.81
C GLU A 133 18.53 19.20 3.76
N VAL A 134 17.61 19.82 3.03
CA VAL A 134 17.92 20.98 2.17
C VAL A 134 18.34 22.16 3.06
N ALA A 135 19.43 22.83 2.70
CA ALA A 135 19.95 23.96 3.44
C ALA A 135 18.91 25.10 3.52
N PRO A 136 18.77 25.81 4.66
CA PRO A 136 17.74 26.84 4.85
C PRO A 136 17.61 27.88 3.72
N PRO A 137 18.70 28.39 3.12
CA PRO A 137 18.61 29.36 2.02
C PRO A 137 18.00 28.82 0.72
N LEU A 138 17.85 27.50 0.58
CA LEU A 138 17.30 26.86 -0.62
C LEU A 138 15.84 26.40 -0.42
N ARG A 139 15.27 26.54 0.78
CA ARG A 139 13.96 25.97 1.10
C ARG A 139 12.83 26.79 0.47
N LEU A 140 12.05 26.16 -0.42
CA LEU A 140 10.81 26.72 -0.95
C LEU A 140 9.61 25.86 -0.54
N PRO A 141 8.43 26.46 -0.28
CA PRO A 141 7.23 25.66 -0.11
C PRO A 141 6.92 24.85 -1.37
N ARG A 142 6.18 23.76 -1.19
CA ARG A 142 5.49 23.11 -2.31
C ARG A 142 4.51 24.09 -2.96
N ARG A 143 4.15 23.84 -4.21
CA ARG A 143 3.09 24.54 -4.93
C ARG A 143 1.75 24.40 -4.20
N ASP A 144 0.91 25.44 -4.29
CA ASP A 144 -0.43 25.43 -3.73
C ASP A 144 -1.33 24.39 -4.42
N THR A 145 -1.22 24.32 -5.75
CA THR A 145 -1.90 23.31 -6.57
C THR A 145 -0.89 22.29 -7.09
N PRO A 146 -1.02 21.01 -6.73
CA PRO A 146 -0.15 19.96 -7.24
C PRO A 146 -0.39 19.71 -8.73
N ARG A 147 0.66 19.34 -9.46
CA ARG A 147 0.55 18.83 -10.83
C ARG A 147 -0.20 17.50 -10.81
N ALA A 148 -1.05 17.30 -11.81
CA ALA A 148 -1.71 16.01 -12.02
C ALA A 148 -0.70 14.90 -12.36
N LEU A 149 0.41 15.26 -13.03
CA LEU A 149 1.47 14.35 -13.42
C LEU A 149 2.83 15.06 -13.34
N VAL A 150 3.73 14.51 -12.52
CA VAL A 150 5.16 14.80 -12.53
C VAL A 150 5.84 13.70 -13.35
N PRO A 151 6.78 14.04 -14.24
CA PRO A 151 7.41 13.05 -15.12
C PRO A 151 8.31 12.07 -14.35
N PHE A 152 8.55 10.92 -14.98
CA PHE A 152 9.52 9.93 -14.52
C PHE A 152 10.91 10.55 -14.31
N ASN A 153 11.56 10.17 -13.22
CA ASN A 153 12.89 10.59 -12.81
C ASN A 153 13.06 12.10 -12.53
N ALA A 154 11.96 12.85 -12.35
CA ALA A 154 12.08 14.26 -11.98
C ALA A 154 12.72 14.43 -10.59
N VAL A 155 13.77 15.23 -10.51
CA VAL A 155 14.38 15.69 -9.26
C VAL A 155 13.63 16.91 -8.79
N ALA A 156 13.19 16.92 -7.53
CA ALA A 156 12.34 17.99 -7.03
C ALA A 156 12.62 18.32 -5.56
N MET A 157 12.20 19.53 -5.15
CA MET A 157 12.46 20.05 -3.81
C MET A 157 11.22 20.73 -3.22
N ALA A 158 10.99 20.51 -1.93
CA ALA A 158 10.02 21.24 -1.13
C ALA A 158 10.41 21.27 0.34
N GLN A 159 10.32 22.45 0.96
CA GLN A 159 10.72 22.72 2.33
C GLN A 159 12.15 22.22 2.60
N ALA A 160 12.36 21.49 3.69
CA ALA A 160 13.65 20.91 4.04
C ALA A 160 13.99 19.63 3.24
N GLN A 161 13.23 19.28 2.21
CA GLN A 161 13.33 17.99 1.53
C GLN A 161 13.59 18.12 0.02
N THR A 162 14.28 17.12 -0.51
CA THR A 162 14.46 16.87 -1.94
C THR A 162 14.10 15.41 -2.24
N CYS A 163 13.90 15.05 -3.51
CA CYS A 163 13.48 13.71 -3.91
C CYS A 163 13.76 13.43 -5.39
N VAL A 164 13.49 12.19 -5.79
CA VAL A 164 13.38 11.77 -7.19
C VAL A 164 12.02 11.10 -7.37
N TYR A 165 11.22 11.60 -8.31
CA TYR A 165 9.97 10.98 -8.73
C TYR A 165 10.27 9.73 -9.58
N VAL A 166 10.46 8.60 -8.92
CA VAL A 166 10.86 7.32 -9.56
C VAL A 166 9.81 6.73 -10.51
N LEU A 167 8.56 7.19 -10.43
CA LEU A 167 7.47 6.82 -11.32
C LEU A 167 6.57 8.04 -11.56
N PRO A 168 5.95 8.16 -12.75
CA PRO A 168 5.01 9.25 -13.02
C PRO A 168 3.86 9.26 -12.00
N SER A 169 3.68 10.39 -11.33
CA SER A 169 2.70 10.51 -10.24
C SER A 169 2.30 11.97 -10.00
N PRO A 170 1.14 12.25 -9.38
CA PRO A 170 0.80 13.61 -8.99
C PRO A 170 1.79 14.19 -7.97
N GLY A 171 2.08 15.48 -8.05
CA GLY A 171 3.07 16.09 -7.15
C GLY A 171 3.10 17.61 -7.20
N GLY A 172 3.35 18.23 -6.05
CA GLY A 172 3.42 19.69 -5.92
C GLY A 172 4.82 20.22 -5.62
N TRP A 173 5.87 19.41 -5.74
CA TRP A 173 7.23 19.85 -5.42
C TRP A 173 7.82 20.65 -6.60
N ASN A 174 8.78 21.52 -6.30
CA ASN A 174 9.43 22.36 -7.30
C ASN A 174 10.43 21.50 -8.08
N LEU A 175 10.21 21.31 -9.39
CA LEU A 175 11.01 20.44 -10.26
C LEU A 175 12.31 21.15 -10.66
N LEU A 176 13.46 20.58 -10.27
CA LEU A 176 14.79 21.16 -10.48
C LEU A 176 15.56 20.51 -11.64
N GLY A 177 15.27 19.25 -11.96
CA GLY A 177 15.98 18.52 -13.01
C GLY A 177 15.47 17.10 -13.21
N THR A 178 16.29 16.30 -13.87
CA THR A 178 16.02 14.91 -14.21
C THR A 178 17.20 14.03 -13.80
N ALA A 179 16.94 12.99 -12.99
CA ALA A 179 17.94 12.00 -12.62
C ALA A 179 18.27 11.10 -13.82
N LEU A 180 19.55 10.87 -14.07
CA LEU A 180 20.05 10.12 -15.23
C LEU A 180 20.27 8.63 -14.96
N ASP A 181 20.08 8.18 -13.70
CA ASP A 181 19.98 6.77 -13.36
C ASP A 181 18.53 6.38 -13.05
N THR A 182 18.14 5.17 -13.45
CA THR A 182 16.86 4.58 -13.03
C THR A 182 16.98 4.09 -11.59
N ILE A 183 16.24 4.73 -10.69
CA ILE A 183 16.23 4.43 -9.24
C ILE A 183 15.44 3.16 -8.91
N TYR A 184 14.35 2.91 -9.64
CA TYR A 184 13.50 1.74 -9.48
C TYR A 184 13.33 1.02 -10.81
N ASP A 185 13.67 -0.26 -10.87
CA ASP A 185 13.50 -1.11 -12.05
C ASP A 185 13.16 -2.55 -11.62
N PRO A 186 11.89 -3.00 -11.79
CA PRO A 186 11.46 -4.32 -11.35
C PRO A 186 12.04 -5.48 -12.16
N HIS A 187 12.82 -5.21 -13.22
CA HIS A 187 13.48 -6.23 -14.03
C HIS A 187 14.93 -6.51 -13.60
N ARG A 188 15.49 -5.69 -12.70
CA ARG A 188 16.82 -5.92 -12.11
C ARG A 188 16.78 -6.97 -11.01
N ALA A 189 17.92 -7.61 -10.77
CA ALA A 189 18.10 -8.49 -9.61
C ALA A 189 17.94 -7.73 -8.29
N GLU A 190 18.46 -6.50 -8.24
CA GLU A 190 18.22 -5.52 -7.17
C GLU A 190 17.33 -4.39 -7.71
N PRO A 191 16.02 -4.40 -7.44
CA PRO A 191 15.09 -3.46 -8.08
C PRO A 191 15.23 -2.01 -7.65
N PHE A 192 15.82 -1.75 -6.48
CA PHE A 192 15.90 -0.44 -5.86
C PHE A 192 17.36 -0.01 -5.71
N LEU A 193 17.74 1.09 -6.36
CA LEU A 193 19.08 1.65 -6.25
C LEU A 193 19.35 2.23 -4.86
N LEU A 194 18.34 2.89 -4.29
CA LEU A 194 18.41 3.59 -3.00
C LEU A 194 17.65 2.83 -1.92
N ALA A 195 18.24 2.74 -0.73
CA ALA A 195 17.62 2.21 0.46
C ALA A 195 17.44 3.30 1.53
N PRO A 196 16.45 3.17 2.44
CA PRO A 196 16.38 4.00 3.63
C PRO A 196 17.69 3.93 4.42
N GLY A 197 18.24 5.09 4.79
CA GLY A 197 19.54 5.22 5.47
C GLY A 197 20.74 5.50 4.55
N ASP A 198 20.63 5.31 3.24
CA ASP A 198 21.67 5.71 2.27
C ASP A 198 21.88 7.24 2.28
N THR A 199 23.07 7.68 1.87
CA THR A 199 23.39 9.09 1.66
C THR A 199 23.55 9.35 0.16
N VAL A 200 22.82 10.33 -0.37
CA VAL A 200 22.80 10.67 -1.80
C VAL A 200 23.49 12.01 -2.04
N ARG A 201 24.37 12.04 -3.03
CA ARG A 201 24.98 13.25 -3.57
C ARG A 201 24.51 13.44 -5.00
N PHE A 202 23.78 14.52 -5.29
CA PHE A 202 23.46 14.85 -6.67
C PHE A 202 24.68 15.42 -7.38
N VAL A 203 24.94 15.00 -8.61
CA VAL A 203 26.08 15.44 -9.42
C VAL A 203 25.55 16.05 -10.72
N PRO A 204 25.79 17.35 -11.01
CA PRO A 204 25.38 17.95 -12.28
C PRO A 204 26.03 17.21 -13.44
N ALA A 205 25.23 16.76 -14.40
CA ALA A 205 25.70 16.02 -15.55
C ALA A 205 24.77 16.21 -16.76
N ASP A 206 25.32 16.01 -17.96
CA ASP A 206 24.55 15.86 -19.19
C ASP A 206 24.31 14.39 -19.50
N GLY A 207 23.23 14.08 -20.20
CA GLY A 207 22.90 12.72 -20.62
C GLY A 207 21.47 12.59 -21.09
N ALA A 208 21.12 11.42 -21.64
CA ALA A 208 19.75 11.13 -22.04
C ALA A 208 18.89 10.78 -20.81
N THR A 209 17.60 11.13 -20.87
CA THR A 209 16.66 10.69 -19.83
C THR A 209 16.49 9.17 -19.91
N PRO A 210 16.57 8.44 -18.78
CA PRO A 210 16.33 7.00 -18.80
C PRO A 210 14.92 6.66 -19.28
N VAL A 211 14.76 5.45 -19.82
CA VAL A 211 13.46 4.95 -20.24
C VAL A 211 12.71 4.46 -19.00
N LEU A 212 11.44 4.84 -18.87
CA LEU A 212 10.55 4.33 -17.83
C LEU A 212 10.49 2.79 -17.94
N PRO A 213 10.77 2.04 -16.87
CA PRO A 213 10.70 0.58 -16.92
C PRO A 213 9.31 0.10 -17.34
N ALA A 214 9.28 -0.96 -18.15
CA ALA A 214 8.03 -1.61 -18.52
C ALA A 214 7.41 -2.33 -17.33
N VAL A 215 6.09 -2.57 -17.39
CA VAL A 215 5.41 -3.43 -16.42
C VAL A 215 6.08 -4.80 -16.38
N ARG A 216 6.42 -5.26 -15.18
CA ARG A 216 6.90 -6.63 -14.94
C ARG A 216 5.72 -7.58 -14.99
N GLU A 217 5.67 -8.44 -15.99
CA GLU A 217 4.67 -9.50 -16.05
C GLU A 217 4.84 -10.49 -14.88
N ILE A 218 3.71 -10.86 -14.28
CA ILE A 218 3.62 -11.86 -13.21
C ILE A 218 2.85 -13.10 -13.66
N TRP A 219 2.51 -13.14 -14.95
CA TRP A 219 1.99 -14.30 -15.65
C TRP A 219 3.11 -14.92 -16.49
N PRO A 220 3.26 -16.25 -16.50
CA PRO A 220 4.09 -16.91 -17.48
C PRO A 220 3.61 -16.58 -18.90
N ALA A 221 4.52 -16.17 -19.79
CA ALA A 221 4.18 -15.89 -21.18
C ALA A 221 3.62 -17.12 -21.92
N LEU A 222 4.13 -18.30 -21.54
CA LEU A 222 3.66 -19.61 -22.00
C LEU A 222 3.44 -20.47 -20.76
N PRO A 223 2.20 -20.56 -20.23
CA PRO A 223 1.94 -21.41 -19.08
C PRO A 223 2.21 -22.87 -19.43
N HIS A 224 2.81 -23.61 -18.51
CA HIS A 224 3.08 -25.04 -18.67
C HIS A 224 1.81 -25.85 -18.85
N THR A 225 0.74 -25.42 -18.17
CA THR A 225 -0.54 -26.12 -18.17
C THR A 225 -1.68 -25.15 -18.51
N PRO A 226 -1.87 -24.78 -19.80
CA PRO A 226 -2.92 -23.85 -20.21
C PRO A 226 -4.31 -24.31 -19.74
N ALA A 227 -5.04 -23.43 -19.06
CA ALA A 227 -6.31 -23.78 -18.42
C ALA A 227 -7.47 -22.87 -18.85
N ILE A 228 -7.25 -21.56 -18.84
CA ILE A 228 -8.29 -20.56 -19.09
C ILE A 228 -7.80 -19.58 -20.15
N GLN A 229 -8.61 -19.28 -21.16
CA GLN A 229 -8.36 -18.19 -22.09
C GLN A 229 -9.28 -17.00 -21.78
N VAL A 230 -8.72 -15.79 -21.75
CA VAL A 230 -9.47 -14.55 -21.59
C VAL A 230 -10.03 -14.11 -22.95
N ILE A 231 -11.33 -14.28 -23.16
CA ILE A 231 -12.02 -13.85 -24.40
C ILE A 231 -12.26 -12.35 -24.37
N LYS A 232 -12.66 -11.82 -23.21
CA LYS A 232 -12.87 -10.39 -22.98
C LYS A 232 -12.54 -10.07 -21.52
N PRO A 233 -11.73 -9.04 -21.24
CA PRO A 233 -11.49 -8.61 -19.87
C PRO A 233 -12.73 -7.91 -19.29
N GLY A 234 -12.86 -7.98 -17.97
CA GLY A 234 -13.77 -7.18 -17.16
C GLY A 234 -13.29 -5.74 -17.02
N LEU A 235 -13.79 -5.03 -16.00
CA LEU A 235 -13.36 -3.65 -15.74
C LEU A 235 -11.97 -3.60 -15.09
N LEU A 236 -11.72 -4.50 -14.14
CA LEU A 236 -10.44 -4.63 -13.45
C LEU A 236 -10.31 -6.04 -12.88
N ASP A 237 -9.61 -6.91 -13.61
CA ASP A 237 -9.37 -8.30 -13.24
C ASP A 237 -7.92 -8.47 -12.84
N LEU A 238 -7.66 -8.77 -11.57
CA LEU A 238 -6.31 -8.80 -11.02
C LEU A 238 -5.95 -10.18 -10.50
N LEU A 239 -4.69 -10.56 -10.72
CA LEU A 239 -4.06 -11.65 -9.96
C LEU A 239 -3.74 -11.17 -8.56
N VAL A 240 -4.25 -11.90 -7.57
CA VAL A 240 -3.98 -11.67 -6.15
C VAL A 240 -3.69 -12.98 -5.43
N ASP A 241 -2.70 -12.95 -4.55
CA ASP A 241 -2.50 -13.91 -3.47
C ASP A 241 -2.73 -13.19 -2.12
N ASN A 242 -2.25 -13.71 -1.00
CA ASN A 242 -2.40 -13.04 0.31
C ASN A 242 -1.77 -11.64 0.40
N GLY A 243 -1.00 -11.22 -0.60
CA GLY A 243 -0.34 -9.92 -0.66
C GLY A 243 1.17 -10.04 -0.50
N ARG A 244 1.83 -8.88 -0.61
CA ARG A 244 3.28 -8.74 -0.52
C ARG A 244 3.66 -8.29 0.90
N PHE A 245 4.46 -9.08 1.58
CA PHE A 245 4.84 -8.90 2.99
C PHE A 245 6.30 -8.47 3.13
N LEU A 246 6.61 -7.71 4.18
CA LEU A 246 7.96 -7.23 4.49
C LEU A 246 8.59 -6.34 3.40
N GLN A 247 7.78 -5.67 2.57
CA GLN A 247 8.25 -4.80 1.48
C GLN A 247 7.86 -3.33 1.64
N ALA A 248 7.29 -2.90 2.77
CA ALA A 248 6.91 -1.49 2.94
C ALA A 248 8.09 -0.53 2.96
N HIS A 249 9.24 -0.95 3.47
CA HIS A 249 10.48 -0.17 3.50
C HIS A 249 10.98 0.30 2.12
N VAL A 250 10.54 -0.33 1.03
CA VAL A 250 10.81 0.08 -0.35
C VAL A 250 9.58 0.68 -1.04
N GLY A 251 8.50 0.92 -0.29
CA GLY A 251 7.29 1.56 -0.80
C GLY A 251 6.33 0.66 -1.55
N MET A 252 6.58 -0.65 -1.63
CA MET A 252 5.65 -1.60 -2.28
C MET A 252 4.33 -1.68 -1.52
N ALA A 253 3.23 -1.76 -2.27
CA ALA A 253 1.91 -1.97 -1.70
C ALA A 253 1.77 -3.36 -1.07
N ARG A 254 0.89 -3.47 -0.06
CA ARG A 254 0.45 -4.77 0.48
C ARG A 254 -0.26 -5.58 -0.62
N SER A 255 -1.11 -4.93 -1.40
CA SER A 255 -1.95 -5.57 -2.41
C SER A 255 -2.76 -6.76 -1.84
N GLY A 256 -2.93 -7.84 -2.59
CA GLY A 256 -3.77 -8.98 -2.21
C GLY A 256 -5.26 -8.68 -2.35
N PRO A 257 -6.15 -9.60 -1.91
CA PRO A 257 -7.59 -9.43 -2.00
C PRO A 257 -8.08 -8.31 -1.08
N MET A 258 -8.96 -7.45 -1.60
CA MET A 258 -9.60 -6.41 -0.81
C MET A 258 -10.62 -6.97 0.21
N ASP A 259 -11.28 -8.06 -0.16
CA ASP A 259 -12.16 -8.87 0.69
C ASP A 259 -11.52 -10.26 0.85
N ALA A 260 -10.55 -10.33 1.76
CA ALA A 260 -9.76 -11.54 1.99
C ALA A 260 -10.61 -12.77 2.41
N PRO A 261 -11.63 -12.66 3.29
CA PRO A 261 -12.49 -13.79 3.60
C PRO A 261 -13.18 -14.41 2.38
N ALA A 262 -13.70 -13.59 1.45
CA ALA A 262 -14.28 -14.09 0.22
C ALA A 262 -13.24 -14.76 -0.68
N ALA A 263 -12.05 -14.18 -0.83
CA ALA A 263 -10.96 -14.78 -1.59
C ALA A 263 -10.54 -16.16 -1.02
N TRP A 264 -10.41 -16.25 0.31
CA TRP A 264 -10.10 -17.51 1.00
C TRP A 264 -11.21 -18.53 0.79
N GLN A 265 -12.48 -18.13 0.86
CA GLN A 265 -13.61 -19.00 0.60
C GLN A 265 -13.56 -19.57 -0.84
N ALA A 266 -13.27 -18.74 -1.85
CA ALA A 266 -13.11 -19.21 -3.22
C ALA A 266 -11.99 -20.26 -3.33
N ASN A 267 -10.83 -20.00 -2.72
CA ASN A 267 -9.72 -20.96 -2.70
C ASN A 267 -10.07 -22.27 -1.99
N LEU A 268 -10.65 -22.19 -0.79
CA LEU A 268 -11.04 -23.38 -0.04
C LEU A 268 -12.04 -24.22 -0.83
N GLN A 269 -12.96 -23.59 -1.57
CA GLN A 269 -13.95 -24.28 -2.41
C GLN A 269 -13.36 -24.90 -3.68
N ALA A 270 -12.23 -24.35 -4.14
CA ALA A 270 -11.41 -24.97 -5.18
C ALA A 270 -10.50 -26.09 -4.64
N GLY A 271 -10.47 -26.33 -3.32
CA GLY A 271 -9.56 -27.28 -2.67
C GLY A 271 -8.14 -26.75 -2.47
N ASN A 272 -7.94 -25.44 -2.62
CA ASN A 272 -6.64 -24.78 -2.47
C ASN A 272 -6.42 -24.29 -1.03
N PRO A 273 -5.15 -24.09 -0.61
CA PRO A 273 -4.85 -23.27 0.55
C PRO A 273 -5.46 -21.87 0.41
N ALA A 274 -5.96 -21.30 1.51
CA ALA A 274 -6.66 -20.01 1.52
C ALA A 274 -5.91 -18.88 0.77
N GLY A 275 -4.58 -18.85 0.86
CA GLY A 275 -3.73 -17.84 0.25
C GLY A 275 -3.24 -18.09 -1.18
N ALA A 276 -3.71 -19.15 -1.84
CA ALA A 276 -3.25 -19.47 -3.19
C ALA A 276 -3.61 -18.35 -4.19
N PRO A 277 -2.80 -18.13 -5.25
CA PRO A 277 -3.12 -17.14 -6.26
C PRO A 277 -4.47 -17.39 -6.94
N LEU A 278 -5.30 -16.36 -7.01
CA LEU A 278 -6.63 -16.37 -7.61
C LEU A 278 -6.91 -15.05 -8.35
N LEU A 279 -8.06 -14.97 -9.03
CA LEU A 279 -8.51 -13.74 -9.67
C LEU A 279 -9.45 -12.95 -8.75
N GLU A 280 -9.23 -11.65 -8.65
CA GLU A 280 -10.19 -10.66 -8.12
C GLU A 280 -10.80 -9.87 -9.28
N PHE A 281 -12.13 -9.76 -9.31
CA PHE A 281 -12.87 -8.96 -10.30
C PHE A 281 -13.53 -7.76 -9.62
N THR A 282 -13.59 -6.62 -10.30
CA THR A 282 -14.26 -5.42 -9.80
C THR A 282 -15.37 -4.96 -10.76
N LEU A 283 -16.61 -4.80 -10.27
CA LEU A 283 -17.84 -4.30 -10.95
C LEU A 283 -18.33 -5.08 -12.18
N LEU A 284 -17.46 -5.40 -13.13
CA LEU A 284 -17.74 -6.19 -14.31
C LEU A 284 -16.66 -7.27 -14.43
N GLY A 285 -17.09 -8.55 -14.42
CA GLY A 285 -16.17 -9.68 -14.56
C GLY A 285 -15.81 -9.98 -16.02
N PRO A 286 -14.78 -10.80 -16.25
CA PRO A 286 -14.31 -11.18 -17.59
C PRO A 286 -15.21 -12.23 -18.25
N VAL A 287 -14.97 -12.46 -19.54
CA VAL A 287 -15.48 -13.63 -20.28
C VAL A 287 -14.32 -14.58 -20.50
N LEU A 288 -14.44 -15.78 -19.94
CA LEU A 288 -13.38 -16.78 -19.85
C LEU A 288 -13.79 -18.05 -20.58
N ARG A 289 -12.89 -18.64 -21.36
CA ARG A 289 -13.10 -19.94 -22.01
C ARG A 289 -12.24 -20.99 -21.35
N ALA A 290 -12.83 -22.14 -21.02
CA ALA A 290 -12.10 -23.29 -20.54
C ALA A 290 -11.32 -23.95 -21.69
N LEU A 291 -10.02 -24.15 -21.52
CA LEU A 291 -9.17 -24.87 -22.49
C LEU A 291 -9.04 -26.37 -22.18
N ARG A 292 -9.46 -26.75 -20.98
CA ARG A 292 -9.44 -28.11 -20.44
C ARG A 292 -10.59 -28.28 -19.44
N PRO A 293 -10.85 -29.47 -18.88
CA PRO A 293 -11.78 -29.60 -17.78
C PRO A 293 -11.31 -28.77 -16.57
N LEU A 294 -12.18 -27.93 -16.03
CA LEU A 294 -11.90 -27.05 -14.89
C LEU A 294 -12.85 -27.34 -13.73
N THR A 295 -12.30 -27.30 -12.53
CA THR A 295 -13.05 -27.05 -11.30
C THR A 295 -12.63 -25.69 -10.77
N LEU A 296 -13.60 -24.84 -10.47
CA LEU A 296 -13.37 -23.47 -10.01
C LEU A 296 -14.11 -23.24 -8.70
N GLY A 297 -13.48 -22.51 -7.78
CA GLY A 297 -14.14 -21.94 -6.61
C GLY A 297 -14.55 -20.50 -6.90
N PHE A 298 -15.76 -20.11 -6.52
CA PHE A 298 -16.29 -18.76 -6.69
C PHE A 298 -16.87 -18.23 -5.38
N ALA A 299 -16.56 -16.98 -5.05
CA ALA A 299 -17.09 -16.30 -3.87
C ALA A 299 -17.08 -14.76 -4.06
N GLY A 300 -17.58 -14.04 -3.05
CA GLY A 300 -17.69 -12.59 -3.05
C GLY A 300 -19.09 -12.11 -3.42
N GLN A 301 -19.20 -10.84 -3.84
CA GLN A 301 -20.47 -10.17 -4.12
C GLN A 301 -20.38 -9.38 -5.44
N GLY A 302 -21.49 -8.76 -5.85
CA GLY A 302 -21.52 -7.92 -7.06
C GLY A 302 -21.64 -8.69 -8.37
N MET A 303 -21.47 -10.01 -8.38
CA MET A 303 -21.47 -10.81 -9.60
C MET A 303 -22.07 -12.19 -9.38
N THR A 304 -22.73 -12.72 -10.41
CA THR A 304 -23.26 -14.09 -10.46
C THR A 304 -22.71 -14.81 -11.70
N PRO A 305 -22.14 -16.02 -11.57
CA PRO A 305 -21.55 -16.75 -12.69
C PRO A 305 -22.61 -17.29 -13.66
N LEU A 306 -22.28 -17.22 -14.95
CA LEU A 306 -23.05 -17.73 -16.08
C LEU A 306 -22.18 -18.70 -16.88
N VAL A 307 -22.61 -19.95 -17.05
CA VAL A 307 -21.93 -20.94 -17.91
C VAL A 307 -22.74 -21.07 -19.20
N ASP A 308 -22.12 -20.77 -20.34
CA ASP A 308 -22.77 -20.73 -21.67
C ASP A 308 -24.08 -19.92 -21.67
N GLY A 309 -24.09 -18.82 -20.91
CA GLY A 309 -25.22 -17.90 -20.77
C GLY A 309 -26.30 -18.34 -19.77
N GLN A 310 -26.21 -19.53 -19.20
CA GLN A 310 -27.15 -20.01 -18.19
C GLN A 310 -26.68 -19.67 -16.77
N LEU A 311 -27.61 -19.17 -15.95
CA LEU A 311 -27.36 -18.95 -14.52
C LEU A 311 -26.99 -20.26 -13.87
N HIS A 312 -25.77 -20.33 -13.34
CA HIS A 312 -25.36 -21.46 -12.54
C HIS A 312 -25.95 -21.31 -11.14
N GLN A 313 -26.58 -22.36 -10.62
CA GLN A 313 -27.17 -22.31 -9.29
C GLN A 313 -26.12 -21.95 -8.23
N PRO A 314 -26.50 -21.24 -7.15
CA PRO A 314 -25.57 -20.82 -6.12
C PRO A 314 -24.96 -22.04 -5.42
N GLY A 315 -23.71 -22.31 -5.76
CA GLY A 315 -22.77 -23.15 -5.04
C GLY A 315 -21.40 -22.51 -5.24
N ASN A 316 -20.54 -22.54 -4.23
CA ASN A 316 -19.24 -21.88 -4.34
C ASN A 316 -18.26 -22.63 -5.26
N ARG A 317 -18.72 -23.64 -6.01
CA ARG A 317 -17.92 -24.47 -6.91
C ARG A 317 -18.62 -24.58 -8.27
N LEU A 318 -17.84 -24.44 -9.33
CA LEU A 318 -18.25 -24.50 -10.74
C LEU A 318 -17.42 -25.57 -11.45
N THR A 319 -18.01 -26.28 -12.40
CA THR A 319 -17.28 -27.19 -13.29
C THR A 319 -17.50 -26.79 -14.73
N LEU A 320 -16.43 -26.77 -15.53
CA LEU A 320 -16.48 -26.45 -16.95
C LEU A 320 -15.79 -27.53 -17.76
N GLN A 321 -16.41 -27.91 -18.87
CA GLN A 321 -15.80 -28.72 -19.93
C GLN A 321 -15.00 -27.84 -20.89
N PRO A 322 -14.00 -28.42 -21.60
CA PRO A 322 -13.26 -27.69 -22.62
C PRO A 322 -14.19 -27.02 -23.64
N GLY A 323 -13.90 -25.77 -23.98
CA GLY A 323 -14.68 -24.97 -24.93
C GLY A 323 -15.82 -24.15 -24.30
N GLN A 324 -16.32 -24.53 -23.11
CA GLN A 324 -17.37 -23.79 -22.41
C GLN A 324 -16.91 -22.40 -21.98
N VAL A 325 -17.86 -21.48 -21.90
CA VAL A 325 -17.60 -20.06 -21.60
C VAL A 325 -18.22 -19.68 -20.26
N LEU A 326 -17.39 -19.19 -19.34
CA LEU A 326 -17.80 -18.55 -18.10
C LEU A 326 -17.87 -17.04 -18.29
N SER A 327 -18.97 -16.44 -17.87
CA SER A 327 -19.16 -14.99 -17.79
C SER A 327 -19.89 -14.62 -16.50
N PHE A 328 -20.10 -13.33 -16.26
CA PHE A 328 -20.68 -12.86 -15.00
C PHE A 328 -21.76 -11.80 -15.25
N ALA A 329 -22.93 -11.99 -14.65
CA ALA A 329 -23.95 -10.96 -14.55
C ALA A 329 -23.68 -10.07 -13.34
N SER A 330 -23.78 -8.75 -13.50
CA SER A 330 -23.68 -7.82 -12.36
C SER A 330 -24.90 -7.94 -11.44
N SER A 331 -24.65 -7.91 -10.14
CA SER A 331 -25.66 -7.84 -9.08
C SER A 331 -25.88 -6.39 -8.63
N ALA A 332 -26.92 -6.15 -7.81
CA ALA A 332 -27.24 -4.82 -7.27
C ALA A 332 -26.38 -4.44 -6.04
N THR A 333 -25.82 -5.41 -5.33
CA THR A 333 -25.04 -5.25 -4.10
C THR A 333 -23.62 -5.77 -4.27
N GLY A 334 -22.65 -5.15 -3.59
CA GLY A 334 -21.23 -5.54 -3.66
C GLY A 334 -20.56 -5.15 -4.98
N VAL A 335 -19.22 -5.16 -5.00
CA VAL A 335 -18.43 -4.78 -6.19
C VAL A 335 -17.29 -5.74 -6.50
N ARG A 336 -16.98 -6.70 -5.62
CA ARG A 336 -15.84 -7.61 -5.80
C ARG A 336 -16.22 -9.07 -5.67
N ALA A 337 -15.79 -9.85 -6.64
CA ALA A 337 -15.91 -11.30 -6.67
C ALA A 337 -14.55 -11.94 -6.93
N TYR A 338 -14.46 -13.23 -6.60
CA TYR A 338 -13.22 -13.99 -6.59
C TYR A 338 -13.39 -15.32 -7.29
N LEU A 339 -12.42 -15.70 -8.12
CA LEU A 339 -12.40 -16.97 -8.84
C LEU A 339 -11.07 -17.68 -8.63
N ALA A 340 -11.13 -18.84 -8.00
CA ALA A 340 -10.00 -19.73 -7.78
C ALA A 340 -10.07 -20.93 -8.73
N LEU A 341 -8.92 -21.37 -9.24
CA LEU A 341 -8.78 -22.60 -10.02
C LEU A 341 -8.27 -23.71 -9.11
N THR A 342 -8.88 -24.89 -9.13
CA THR A 342 -8.36 -26.06 -8.39
C THR A 342 -6.93 -26.36 -8.81
N GLY A 343 -6.02 -26.48 -7.83
CA GLY A 343 -4.58 -26.61 -8.07
C GLY A 343 -3.83 -25.28 -8.23
N GLY A 344 -4.53 -24.15 -8.11
CA GLY A 344 -3.98 -22.79 -8.18
C GLY A 344 -3.69 -22.29 -9.60
N LEU A 345 -3.51 -20.98 -9.73
CA LEU A 345 -3.02 -20.35 -10.96
C LEU A 345 -1.50 -20.39 -11.02
N GLU A 346 -0.95 -20.62 -12.21
CA GLU A 346 0.49 -20.52 -12.48
C GLU A 346 0.91 -19.05 -12.54
N THR A 347 1.96 -18.67 -11.80
CA THR A 347 2.38 -17.28 -11.61
C THR A 347 3.91 -17.14 -11.59
N LEU A 348 4.39 -15.90 -11.74
CA LEU A 348 5.79 -15.52 -11.55
C LEU A 348 5.88 -14.54 -10.37
N PRO A 349 6.06 -15.03 -9.12
CA PRO A 349 6.10 -14.18 -7.94
C PRO A 349 7.23 -13.13 -8.02
N PHE A 350 6.97 -11.94 -7.48
CA PHE A 350 7.95 -10.88 -7.32
C PHE A 350 7.97 -10.40 -5.88
N LEU A 351 9.16 -10.40 -5.27
CA LEU A 351 9.38 -10.09 -3.85
C LEU A 351 8.42 -10.86 -2.93
N GLY A 352 8.31 -12.18 -3.17
CA GLY A 352 7.54 -13.11 -2.33
C GLY A 352 6.03 -13.12 -2.55
N SER A 353 5.51 -12.44 -3.57
CA SER A 353 4.06 -12.41 -3.86
C SER A 353 3.75 -12.36 -5.35
N SER A 354 2.64 -12.99 -5.71
CA SER A 354 1.98 -12.97 -7.03
C SER A 354 0.92 -11.87 -7.14
N SER A 355 0.74 -11.04 -6.13
CA SER A 355 -0.25 -9.96 -6.18
C SER A 355 0.20 -8.81 -7.07
N THR A 356 -0.73 -8.32 -7.90
CA THR A 356 -0.55 -7.15 -8.77
C THR A 356 -0.35 -5.87 -7.94
N ASP A 357 0.71 -5.11 -8.21
CA ASP A 357 0.92 -3.75 -7.70
C ASP A 357 1.03 -2.80 -8.91
N ARG A 358 -0.09 -2.17 -9.27
CA ARG A 358 -0.18 -1.30 -10.45
C ARG A 358 0.66 -0.04 -10.32
N THR A 359 0.76 0.49 -9.10
CA THR A 359 1.58 1.68 -8.82
C THR A 359 3.05 1.33 -8.99
N GLY A 360 3.47 0.14 -8.56
CA GLY A 360 4.82 -0.37 -8.74
C GLY A 360 5.12 -1.01 -10.09
N LEU A 361 4.23 -0.94 -11.09
CA LEU A 361 4.42 -1.62 -12.38
C LEU A 361 4.67 -3.14 -12.24
N ILE A 362 4.08 -3.80 -11.23
CA ILE A 362 4.17 -5.24 -11.03
C ILE A 362 2.83 -5.88 -11.40
N GLY A 363 2.83 -6.63 -12.50
CA GLY A 363 1.63 -7.19 -13.09
C GLY A 363 0.70 -6.14 -13.67
N ARG A 364 -0.34 -6.64 -14.32
CA ARG A 364 -1.37 -5.82 -14.97
C ARG A 364 -2.73 -6.50 -14.87
N PRO A 365 -3.81 -5.76 -15.11
CA PRO A 365 -5.11 -6.37 -15.35
C PRO A 365 -5.05 -7.36 -16.53
N LEU A 366 -5.95 -8.35 -16.50
CA LEU A 366 -6.12 -9.27 -17.62
C LEU A 366 -6.44 -8.51 -18.92
N ALA A 367 -5.94 -9.03 -20.02
CA ALA A 367 -6.18 -8.55 -21.37
C ALA A 367 -6.82 -9.65 -22.23
N ARG A 368 -7.48 -9.23 -23.30
CA ARG A 368 -8.00 -10.16 -24.32
C ARG A 368 -6.85 -11.00 -24.86
N GLY A 369 -7.04 -12.32 -24.91
CA GLY A 369 -6.07 -13.26 -25.45
C GLY A 369 -5.12 -13.84 -24.40
N ASP A 370 -5.08 -13.31 -23.17
CA ASP A 370 -4.29 -13.91 -22.10
C ASP A 370 -4.71 -15.37 -21.89
N VAL A 371 -3.71 -16.23 -21.62
CA VAL A 371 -3.91 -17.64 -21.30
C VAL A 371 -3.33 -17.89 -19.91
N LEU A 372 -4.19 -18.34 -19.00
CA LEU A 372 -3.84 -18.59 -17.60
C LEU A 372 -3.54 -20.08 -17.40
N GLY A 373 -2.44 -20.37 -16.71
CA GLY A 373 -2.01 -21.73 -16.41
C GLY A 373 -2.58 -22.27 -15.10
N GLN A 374 -2.74 -23.58 -15.02
CA GLN A 374 -2.93 -24.31 -13.76
C GLN A 374 -1.57 -24.63 -13.15
N ALA A 375 -1.32 -24.25 -11.90
CA ALA A 375 0.00 -24.45 -11.28
C ALA A 375 0.29 -25.92 -10.95
N GLN A 376 -0.69 -26.64 -10.42
CA GLN A 376 -0.56 -28.06 -10.05
C GLN A 376 -1.82 -28.84 -10.42
N PRO A 377 -1.71 -30.17 -10.65
CA PRO A 377 -2.89 -31.02 -10.72
C PRO A 377 -3.69 -30.88 -9.41
N GLY A 378 -4.96 -30.49 -9.52
CA GLY A 378 -5.81 -30.33 -8.36
C GLY A 378 -6.24 -31.69 -7.78
N LEU A 379 -6.37 -31.77 -6.45
CA LEU A 379 -7.06 -32.88 -5.81
C LEU A 379 -8.56 -32.63 -5.88
N GLU A 380 -9.32 -33.56 -6.44
CA GLU A 380 -10.78 -33.50 -6.33
C GLU A 380 -11.19 -33.80 -4.89
N VAL A 381 -11.62 -32.77 -4.18
CA VAL A 381 -12.17 -32.90 -2.83
C VAL A 381 -13.67 -32.63 -2.90
N ASN A 382 -14.49 -33.51 -2.31
CA ASN A 382 -15.92 -33.25 -2.15
C ASN A 382 -16.11 -32.36 -0.91
N LEU A 383 -16.25 -31.05 -1.13
CA LEU A 383 -16.42 -30.06 -0.07
C LEU A 383 -17.86 -29.54 -0.05
N PRO A 384 -18.49 -29.42 1.14
CA PRO A 384 -19.80 -28.81 1.22
C PRO A 384 -19.74 -27.32 0.85
N PRO A 385 -20.84 -26.74 0.33
CA PRO A 385 -20.95 -25.30 0.20
C PRO A 385 -20.72 -24.61 1.54
N LEU A 386 -19.82 -23.64 1.55
CA LEU A 386 -19.60 -22.77 2.70
C LEU A 386 -20.66 -21.67 2.66
N PRO A 387 -21.29 -21.34 3.80
CA PRO A 387 -22.16 -20.17 3.86
C PRO A 387 -21.35 -18.93 3.52
N MET A 388 -21.94 -18.02 2.75
CA MET A 388 -21.34 -16.71 2.52
C MET A 388 -21.14 -16.02 3.88
N PRO A 389 -19.96 -15.45 4.17
CA PRO A 389 -19.75 -14.74 5.42
C PRO A 389 -20.78 -13.62 5.57
N PRO A 390 -21.27 -13.37 6.80
CA PRO A 390 -22.21 -12.28 7.06
C PRO A 390 -21.53 -10.94 6.73
N GLY A 391 -21.81 -10.44 5.54
CA GLY A 391 -21.25 -9.19 5.01
C GLY A 391 -22.27 -8.41 4.21
N GLY A 392 -23.56 -8.62 4.50
CA GLY A 392 -24.66 -8.00 3.78
C GLY A 392 -24.54 -6.48 3.77
N LEU A 393 -24.45 -5.91 2.57
CA LEU A 393 -24.67 -4.48 2.32
C LEU A 393 -26.19 -4.22 2.27
N SER A 394 -26.91 -4.64 3.30
CA SER A 394 -28.37 -4.49 3.38
C SER A 394 -28.72 -3.17 4.08
N GLY A 395 -29.62 -2.41 3.47
CA GLY A 395 -30.12 -1.13 3.99
C GLY A 395 -29.55 0.10 3.29
N ASP A 396 -30.22 1.23 3.46
CA ASP A 396 -29.90 2.49 2.77
C ASP A 396 -28.62 3.16 3.29
N VAL A 397 -28.20 2.83 4.53
CA VAL A 397 -27.01 3.38 5.19
C VAL A 397 -26.21 2.25 5.84
N ILE A 398 -24.95 2.11 5.46
CA ILE A 398 -24.06 1.05 5.92
C ILE A 398 -23.26 1.52 7.15
N THR A 399 -23.33 0.79 8.27
CA THR A 399 -22.73 1.22 9.56
C THR A 399 -21.35 0.63 9.81
N LEU A 400 -20.27 1.36 9.51
CA LEU A 400 -18.87 0.91 9.66
C LEU A 400 -18.31 1.21 11.05
N ARG A 401 -17.76 0.20 11.71
CA ARG A 401 -17.17 0.29 13.04
C ARG A 401 -15.76 0.89 12.96
N LEU A 402 -15.44 1.82 13.86
CA LEU A 402 -14.13 2.46 13.95
C LEU A 402 -13.46 2.16 15.30
N LEU A 403 -12.14 2.15 15.29
CA LEU A 403 -11.28 2.15 16.47
C LEU A 403 -10.47 3.47 16.50
N PRO A 404 -10.08 3.99 17.68
CA PRO A 404 -9.24 5.19 17.77
C PRO A 404 -7.89 5.03 17.07
N GLY A 405 -7.54 5.91 16.14
CA GLY A 405 -6.27 5.90 15.42
C GLY A 405 -5.12 6.57 16.18
N PRO A 406 -3.91 6.62 15.59
CA PRO A 406 -2.71 7.17 16.24
C PRO A 406 -2.79 8.68 16.50
N GLN A 407 -3.66 9.42 15.79
CA GLN A 407 -3.96 10.84 16.05
C GLN A 407 -5.42 11.05 16.46
N ALA A 408 -6.00 10.11 17.19
CA ALA A 408 -7.38 10.22 17.66
C ALA A 408 -7.59 11.45 18.54
N SER A 409 -8.68 12.17 18.30
CA SER A 409 -9.19 13.22 19.17
C SER A 409 -10.69 13.04 19.35
N GLU A 410 -11.24 13.50 20.48
CA GLU A 410 -12.67 13.38 20.76
C GLU A 410 -13.50 14.11 19.69
N ALA A 411 -13.06 15.31 19.29
CA ALA A 411 -13.72 16.08 18.24
C ALA A 411 -13.76 15.35 16.90
N ALA A 412 -12.66 14.69 16.49
CA ALA A 412 -12.61 13.95 15.24
C ALA A 412 -13.48 12.69 15.26
N LEU A 413 -13.42 11.90 16.34
CA LEU A 413 -14.25 10.69 16.46
C LEU A 413 -15.74 11.02 16.56
N ARG A 414 -16.10 12.11 17.25
CA ARG A 414 -17.48 12.59 17.33
C ARG A 414 -18.00 13.05 15.96
N ALA A 415 -17.21 13.85 15.23
CA ALA A 415 -17.59 14.29 13.88
C ALA A 415 -17.78 13.11 12.91
N LEU A 416 -16.97 12.06 13.03
CA LEU A 416 -17.15 10.81 12.26
C LEU A 416 -18.43 10.07 12.65
N ALA A 417 -18.77 10.03 13.95
CA ALA A 417 -19.94 9.31 14.47
C ALA A 417 -21.27 9.99 14.13
N ASP A 418 -21.32 11.32 14.27
CA ASP A 418 -22.54 12.12 14.10
C ASP A 418 -22.91 12.30 12.61
N GLY A 419 -21.91 12.20 11.72
CA GLY A 419 -22.08 12.37 10.29
C GLY A 419 -22.68 11.16 9.55
N VAL A 420 -23.36 11.45 8.44
CA VAL A 420 -23.61 10.47 7.38
C VAL A 420 -22.81 10.88 6.16
N PHE A 421 -22.02 9.96 5.65
CA PHE A 421 -21.12 10.17 4.53
C PHE A 421 -21.59 9.40 3.30
N THR A 422 -21.20 9.88 2.14
CA THR A 422 -21.44 9.24 0.85
C THR A 422 -20.10 8.77 0.28
N VAL A 423 -20.06 7.55 -0.24
CA VAL A 423 -18.90 7.02 -0.96
C VAL A 423 -18.69 7.83 -2.24
N GLY A 424 -17.57 8.55 -2.31
CA GLY A 424 -17.14 9.30 -3.49
C GLY A 424 -16.31 8.42 -4.42
N THR A 425 -15.14 8.92 -4.83
CA THR A 425 -14.17 8.15 -5.61
C THR A 425 -13.60 7.01 -4.76
N GLN A 426 -13.47 5.83 -5.36
CA GLN A 426 -12.90 4.67 -4.71
C GLN A 426 -12.10 3.80 -5.68
N ASP A 427 -11.06 3.18 -5.15
CA ASP A 427 -10.27 2.16 -5.80
C ASP A 427 -9.65 1.24 -4.74
N ARG A 428 -8.59 0.51 -5.10
CA ARG A 428 -7.87 -0.35 -4.16
C ARG A 428 -6.93 0.41 -3.22
N MET A 429 -6.58 1.67 -3.53
CA MET A 429 -5.77 2.52 -2.64
C MET A 429 -6.62 3.02 -1.47
N GLY A 430 -7.88 3.38 -1.74
CA GLY A 430 -8.78 3.84 -0.70
C GLY A 430 -10.15 4.32 -1.17
N ILE A 431 -10.95 4.76 -0.20
CA ILE A 431 -12.30 5.32 -0.42
C ILE A 431 -12.32 6.75 0.11
N ARG A 432 -12.68 7.72 -0.74
CA ARG A 432 -12.96 9.09 -0.32
C ARG A 432 -14.42 9.23 0.09
N PHE A 433 -14.66 9.86 1.23
CA PHE A 433 -15.99 10.12 1.73
C PHE A 433 -16.38 11.59 1.52
N ILE A 434 -17.63 11.81 1.11
CA ILE A 434 -18.26 13.12 0.94
C ILE A 434 -19.26 13.28 2.07
N GLY A 435 -19.14 14.33 2.89
CA GLY A 435 -20.02 14.54 4.04
C GLY A 435 -19.56 15.73 4.89
N PRO A 436 -20.06 15.84 6.13
CA PRO A 436 -19.65 16.88 7.07
C PRO A 436 -18.11 16.90 7.28
N PRO A 437 -17.50 18.07 7.47
CA PRO A 437 -16.07 18.15 7.70
C PRO A 437 -15.69 17.49 9.03
N VAL A 438 -14.59 16.74 9.03
CA VAL A 438 -14.02 16.11 10.22
C VAL A 438 -12.73 16.86 10.60
N PRO A 439 -12.49 17.15 11.88
CA PRO A 439 -11.19 17.70 12.31
C PRO A 439 -10.01 16.84 11.84
N GLY A 440 -9.16 17.41 10.99
CA GLY A 440 -7.98 16.78 10.43
C GLY A 440 -6.70 17.51 10.79
N GLY A 441 -5.62 17.25 10.06
CA GLY A 441 -4.34 17.92 10.26
C GLY A 441 -3.19 17.21 9.56
N GLN A 442 -1.97 17.65 9.89
CA GLN A 442 -0.74 17.10 9.34
C GLN A 442 0.28 16.75 10.45
N VAL A 443 1.02 15.69 10.21
CA VAL A 443 2.18 15.24 10.99
C VAL A 443 3.38 15.07 10.05
N ILE A 444 4.57 14.93 10.64
CA ILE A 444 5.71 14.39 9.89
C ILE A 444 5.27 13.07 9.27
N SER A 445 5.57 12.87 7.99
CA SER A 445 5.11 11.69 7.26
C SER A 445 5.55 10.42 7.99
N GLU A 446 4.62 9.51 8.18
CA GLU A 446 4.80 8.27 8.91
C GLU A 446 4.07 7.14 8.20
N ALA A 447 4.32 5.90 8.62
CA ALA A 447 3.68 4.75 8.01
C ALA A 447 2.15 4.84 8.11
N THR A 448 1.45 4.36 7.07
CA THR A 448 -0.01 4.33 7.01
C THR A 448 -0.55 2.97 7.47
N PRO A 449 -1.30 2.88 8.59
CA PRO A 449 -1.95 1.64 8.99
C PRO A 449 -3.00 1.21 7.97
N HIS A 450 -3.19 -0.10 7.82
CA HIS A 450 -4.28 -0.63 7.00
C HIS A 450 -5.62 -0.27 7.64
N GLY A 451 -6.60 0.16 6.84
CA GLY A 451 -7.89 0.62 7.34
C GLY A 451 -7.85 1.98 8.02
N ALA A 452 -6.73 2.71 8.03
CA ALA A 452 -6.69 4.05 8.60
C ALA A 452 -7.65 5.00 7.87
N VAL A 453 -8.41 5.79 8.63
CA VAL A 453 -9.21 6.90 8.12
C VAL A 453 -8.34 8.14 8.21
N GLN A 454 -7.70 8.52 7.11
CA GLN A 454 -7.00 9.78 6.98
C GLN A 454 -7.98 10.94 6.89
N VAL A 455 -7.67 12.05 7.54
CA VAL A 455 -8.44 13.29 7.44
C VAL A 455 -7.51 14.43 7.04
N THR A 456 -7.77 14.99 5.87
CA THR A 456 -7.01 16.14 5.35
C THR A 456 -7.24 17.39 6.20
N PRO A 457 -6.39 18.44 6.10
CA PRO A 457 -6.64 19.72 6.76
C PRO A 457 -7.99 20.37 6.37
N ALA A 458 -8.48 20.10 5.16
CA ALA A 458 -9.79 20.55 4.69
C ALA A 458 -10.97 19.71 5.25
N GLY A 459 -10.69 18.71 6.09
CA GLY A 459 -11.66 17.90 6.79
C GLY A 459 -12.29 16.76 5.99
N GLN A 460 -11.71 16.41 4.83
CA GLN A 460 -12.18 15.28 4.01
C GLN A 460 -11.63 13.95 4.55
N PRO A 461 -12.49 12.96 4.91
CA PRO A 461 -12.06 11.62 5.30
C PRO A 461 -11.75 10.71 4.11
N ILE A 462 -10.69 9.90 4.25
CA ILE A 462 -10.22 8.94 3.26
C ILE A 462 -9.86 7.63 3.98
N LEU A 463 -10.56 6.53 3.68
CA LEU A 463 -10.20 5.21 4.19
C LEU A 463 -9.08 4.60 3.33
N LEU A 464 -7.96 4.22 3.94
CA LEU A 464 -6.82 3.62 3.26
C LEU A 464 -6.91 2.09 3.22
N LEU A 465 -6.72 1.51 2.04
CA LEU A 465 -6.91 0.08 1.78
C LEU A 465 -5.60 -0.60 1.34
N ASN A 466 -5.68 -1.68 0.56
CA ASN A 466 -4.56 -2.59 0.31
C ASN A 466 -3.46 -1.99 -0.58
N ASP A 467 -3.83 -1.12 -1.52
CA ASP A 467 -2.89 -0.49 -2.46
C ASP A 467 -2.47 0.92 -2.01
N ARG A 468 -2.75 1.28 -0.75
CA ARG A 468 -2.40 2.60 -0.19
C ARG A 468 -0.89 2.88 -0.26
N GLY A 469 -0.54 4.14 -0.47
CA GLY A 469 0.84 4.61 -0.25
C GLY A 469 1.28 4.30 1.18
N ARG A 470 2.52 3.85 1.35
CA ARG A 470 3.01 3.29 2.62
C ARG A 470 3.35 4.36 3.65
N ILE A 471 3.57 5.59 3.20
CA ILE A 471 3.86 6.74 4.05
C ILE A 471 2.90 7.90 3.76
N GLY A 472 2.52 8.65 4.78
CA GLY A 472 1.65 9.81 4.61
C GLY A 472 1.60 10.72 5.83
N GLY A 473 1.47 12.02 5.57
CA GLY A 473 1.50 13.06 6.60
C GLY A 473 0.12 13.51 7.10
N TYR A 474 -1.01 12.96 6.64
CA TYR A 474 -2.31 13.35 7.17
C TYR A 474 -2.62 12.68 8.51
N HIS A 475 -3.39 13.37 9.36
CA HIS A 475 -3.92 12.81 10.61
C HIS A 475 -4.75 11.55 10.33
N LYS A 476 -4.60 10.56 11.21
CA LYS A 476 -5.35 9.29 11.18
C LYS A 476 -6.12 9.16 12.50
N PRO A 477 -7.22 9.91 12.69
CA PRO A 477 -7.96 9.91 13.96
C PRO A 477 -8.67 8.59 14.25
N ALA A 478 -8.92 7.77 13.22
CA ALA A 478 -9.56 6.48 13.34
C ALA A 478 -8.92 5.42 12.45
N VAL A 479 -9.15 4.17 12.78
CA VAL A 479 -8.86 2.99 11.95
C VAL A 479 -10.14 2.17 11.87
N LEU A 480 -10.49 1.67 10.70
CA LEU A 480 -11.64 0.79 10.52
C LEU A 480 -11.45 -0.49 11.34
N HIS A 481 -12.53 -0.97 11.95
CA HIS A 481 -12.51 -2.25 12.62
C HIS A 481 -12.12 -3.35 11.59
N PRO A 482 -11.19 -4.26 11.91
CA PRO A 482 -10.69 -5.24 10.95
C PRO A 482 -11.78 -6.11 10.30
N ASP A 483 -12.77 -6.54 11.09
CA ASP A 483 -13.95 -7.28 10.58
C ASP A 483 -14.83 -6.48 9.58
N ASP A 484 -14.71 -5.16 9.55
CA ASP A 484 -15.47 -4.30 8.64
C ASP A 484 -14.71 -3.97 7.35
N LEU A 485 -13.42 -4.32 7.25
CA LEU A 485 -12.62 -4.16 6.02
C LEU A 485 -13.23 -4.91 4.82
N PRO A 486 -13.63 -6.20 4.94
CA PRO A 486 -14.32 -6.89 3.86
C PRO A 486 -15.58 -6.16 3.39
N ARG A 487 -16.34 -5.60 4.35
CA ARG A 487 -17.57 -4.88 4.02
C ARG A 487 -17.28 -3.54 3.33
N ALA A 488 -16.24 -2.82 3.76
CA ALA A 488 -15.80 -1.59 3.10
C ALA A 488 -15.33 -1.85 1.66
N ALA A 489 -14.63 -2.96 1.42
CA ALA A 489 -14.16 -3.37 0.09
C ALA A 489 -15.29 -3.64 -0.93
N GLN A 490 -16.50 -3.87 -0.43
CA GLN A 490 -17.70 -4.17 -1.24
C GLN A 490 -18.58 -2.93 -1.51
N LEU A 491 -18.26 -1.77 -0.92
CA LEU A 491 -19.06 -0.56 -1.07
C LEU A 491 -19.14 -0.09 -2.52
N ARG A 492 -20.30 0.42 -2.92
CA ARG A 492 -20.55 1.04 -4.23
C ARG A 492 -20.41 2.56 -4.17
N PRO A 493 -20.03 3.21 -5.29
CA PRO A 493 -20.14 4.66 -5.40
C PRO A 493 -21.55 5.13 -5.02
N HIS A 494 -21.62 6.29 -4.36
CA HIS A 494 -22.86 6.91 -3.88
C HIS A 494 -23.59 6.18 -2.73
N GLN A 495 -23.12 5.03 -2.26
CA GLN A 495 -23.68 4.43 -1.05
C GLN A 495 -23.44 5.32 0.17
N ARG A 496 -24.41 5.32 1.08
CA ARG A 496 -24.33 6.08 2.32
C ARG A 496 -23.72 5.22 3.43
N VAL A 497 -22.90 5.84 4.25
CA VAL A 497 -22.16 5.21 5.34
C VAL A 497 -22.32 6.05 6.60
N ARG A 498 -22.52 5.38 7.74
CA ARG A 498 -22.36 5.97 9.06
C ARG A 498 -21.21 5.27 9.77
N PHE A 499 -20.40 6.01 10.51
CA PHE A 499 -19.36 5.42 11.33
C PHE A 499 -19.83 5.21 12.78
N GLN A 500 -19.34 4.15 13.41
CA GLN A 500 -19.59 3.83 14.81
C GLN A 500 -18.26 3.59 15.53
N PRO A 501 -17.70 4.61 16.20
CA PRO A 501 -16.48 4.44 17.00
C PRO A 501 -16.71 3.55 18.23
N PHE A 502 -15.80 2.60 18.45
CA PHE A 502 -15.71 1.78 19.67
C PHE A 502 -14.60 2.34 20.54
N VAL A 503 -15.00 3.00 21.63
CA VAL A 503 -14.09 3.56 22.63
C VAL A 503 -14.25 2.79 23.93
N SER A 504 -13.21 2.07 24.33
CA SER A 504 -13.21 1.25 25.56
C SER A 504 -12.31 1.81 26.67
N VAL A 505 -11.56 2.88 26.38
CA VAL A 505 -10.63 3.54 27.31
C VAL A 505 -10.76 5.06 27.20
N PRO A 506 -10.32 5.84 28.22
CA PRO A 506 -10.33 7.30 28.16
C PRO A 506 -9.55 7.87 26.97
N ALA A 507 -9.94 9.05 26.50
CA ALA A 507 -9.34 9.72 25.33
C ALA A 507 -7.81 9.88 25.43
N SER A 508 -7.30 10.12 26.63
CA SER A 508 -5.86 10.24 26.89
C SER A 508 -5.04 8.98 26.58
N ARG A 509 -5.68 7.80 26.46
CA ARG A 509 -5.02 6.52 26.17
C ARG A 509 -5.15 6.06 24.72
N TRP A 510 -5.96 6.74 23.90
CA TRP A 510 -6.20 6.31 22.52
C TRP A 510 -4.95 6.30 21.65
N ALA A 511 -4.18 7.40 21.66
CA ALA A 511 -2.95 7.50 20.90
C ALA A 511 -1.82 6.64 21.50
N ALA A 512 -1.71 6.61 22.84
CA ALA A 512 -0.65 5.91 23.54
C ALA A 512 -0.57 4.41 23.21
N ARG A 513 -1.70 3.76 22.94
CA ARG A 513 -1.72 2.34 22.54
C ARG A 513 -0.95 2.05 21.26
N TRP A 514 -0.82 3.04 20.38
CA TRP A 514 -0.15 2.90 19.10
C TRP A 514 1.36 3.05 19.21
N SER A 515 1.90 3.57 20.31
CA SER A 515 3.30 3.97 20.39
C SER A 515 4.06 3.27 21.50
N MET A 516 5.32 2.94 21.24
CA MET A 516 6.34 2.70 22.27
C MET A 516 7.51 3.66 22.04
N GLN A 517 8.14 4.15 23.10
CA GLN A 517 9.34 4.98 22.97
C GLN A 517 10.57 4.11 22.73
N ALA A 518 11.48 4.55 21.87
CA ALA A 518 12.77 3.90 21.61
C ALA A 518 13.83 4.24 22.68
N SER A 519 13.63 5.31 23.45
CA SER A 519 14.53 5.71 24.54
C SER A 519 14.18 5.01 25.86
N PHE A 520 15.21 4.67 26.63
CA PHE A 520 15.11 4.26 28.04
C PHE A 520 15.43 5.41 29.01
N ASP A 521 15.52 6.65 28.52
CA ASP A 521 15.75 7.81 29.38
C ASP A 521 14.50 8.08 30.23
N SER A 522 14.60 7.63 31.48
CA SER A 522 13.80 8.02 32.64
C SER A 522 12.40 8.56 32.33
N MET A 523 11.37 7.71 32.51
CA MET A 523 10.18 8.26 33.13
C MET A 523 10.64 9.10 34.33
N PRO A 524 10.13 10.32 34.55
CA PRO A 524 10.34 10.95 35.84
C PRO A 524 9.85 9.95 36.88
N ARG A 525 10.77 9.43 37.71
CA ARG A 525 10.36 8.75 38.93
C ARG A 525 9.51 9.80 39.64
N SER A 526 8.22 9.51 39.77
CA SER A 526 7.32 10.27 40.62
C SER A 526 7.98 10.34 41.99
N THR A 527 8.52 11.50 42.34
CA THR A 527 8.73 11.90 43.73
C THR A 527 7.41 12.34 44.33
#